data_AF-A0A952X3T8-F1
#
_entry.id   AF-A0A952X3T8-F1
#
_cell.length_a   1.000
_cell.length_b   1.000
_cell.length_c   1.000
_cell.angle_alpha   90.00
_cell.angle_beta   90.00
_cell.angle_gamma   90.00
#
_symmetry.space_group_name_H-M   'P 1'
#
loop_
_entity.id
_entity.type
_entity.pdbx_description
1 polymer ?
#
loop_
_entity_poly.entity_id
_entity_poly.type
_entity_poly.pdbx_seq_one_letter_code
_entity_poly.pdbx_strand_id
1 'polypeptide(L)'
;MNRWSRFLRGRPLSGAVAAGLILASAAPLPADRPFFRPGRSAAAPPDTGIPVTPAVAPPPLTLPHEVLREGPALPTLPAPGLAPFFEPESLTNEVQRAVSATVIARISESFLNRFIAHNDVTAGGIAECVLGADVRGEQTTSTALRVDLLPSDSTARFEVILQGQTRSRTTSSTRQASVDSTGNQKFDVRKPIDFDGWQFITRSPGAFVESTQKHHQARTRATAVPVIGSIADSIALLEANRRLPIAEQEGARRLTERVAPTLNESIDEQLAKANRALAEARERTGPIGSILQQGLRCRTTDEEVLVELQVGAAPPATAAPRMTSHGAALRIHESAMTAWLSDTGLAGQEIAISDLESWLATVRGRLGFRSGPAGAADPDEAPAFGAPAGATLVLASERPLAVRFDNDEFQIVLRVAIRPIEGAELPGQRIVIAYACTHEGEEVRLRPLPASVSAEAPGGLINDALDTLVRDQIESRLEPVVLPASLSAPGAQGEARLSLAGLSLRDGWLSLDWE
;
A
#
# COMPACT_ATOMS: atom_id res chain seq x y z
N MET A 1 16.33 -24.56 27.04
CA MET A 1 16.20 -23.59 25.93
C MET A 1 15.78 -24.35 24.66
N ASN A 2 14.93 -23.78 23.79
CA ASN A 2 14.42 -24.30 22.50
C ASN A 2 13.19 -25.24 22.44
N ARG A 3 11.99 -24.69 22.76
CA ARG A 3 10.71 -25.07 22.08
C ARG A 3 9.89 -23.85 21.65
N TRP A 4 9.91 -22.77 22.43
CA TRP A 4 9.31 -21.46 22.10
C TRP A 4 9.94 -20.76 20.88
N SER A 5 11.20 -21.03 20.58
CA SER A 5 11.87 -20.45 19.41
C SER A 5 11.42 -21.08 18.07
N ARG A 6 10.79 -22.26 18.08
CA ARG A 6 10.11 -22.83 16.90
C ARG A 6 8.68 -22.30 16.73
N PHE A 7 8.07 -21.82 17.82
CA PHE A 7 6.70 -21.29 17.86
C PHE A 7 6.58 -19.96 17.10
N LEU A 8 7.59 -19.09 17.17
CA LEU A 8 7.60 -17.80 16.44
C LEU A 8 8.42 -17.81 15.14
N ARG A 9 9.26 -18.83 14.92
CA ARG A 9 9.96 -19.05 13.64
C ARG A 9 9.10 -19.79 12.60
N GLY A 10 7.83 -20.05 12.91
CA GLY A 10 7.01 -21.01 12.19
C GLY A 10 6.28 -20.49 10.96
N ARG A 11 5.95 -19.19 10.86
CA ARG A 11 5.25 -18.59 9.70
C ARG A 11 5.20 -17.07 9.84
N PRO A 12 5.23 -16.31 8.72
CA PRO A 12 5.19 -14.85 8.78
C PRO A 12 3.83 -14.37 9.29
N LEU A 13 3.79 -13.47 10.29
CA LEU A 13 2.71 -12.47 10.27
C LEU A 13 3.05 -11.59 9.08
N SER A 14 2.19 -11.74 8.10
CA SER A 14 2.28 -11.14 6.79
C SER A 14 2.07 -9.65 6.84
N GLY A 15 2.64 -8.96 5.86
CA GLY A 15 2.35 -7.56 5.59
C GLY A 15 0.93 -7.36 5.10
N ALA A 16 -0.12 -7.74 5.84
CA ALA A 16 -1.50 -7.40 5.55
C ALA A 16 -1.76 -5.90 5.79
N VAL A 17 -1.11 -5.32 6.80
CA VAL A 17 -1.05 -3.85 6.99
C VAL A 17 -0.26 -3.22 5.84
N ALA A 18 0.86 -3.84 5.45
CA ALA A 18 1.62 -3.44 4.28
C ALA A 18 0.87 -3.69 2.96
N ALA A 19 -0.04 -4.64 2.83
CA ALA A 19 -0.77 -4.91 1.58
C ALA A 19 -1.84 -3.84 1.37
N GLY A 20 -2.55 -3.44 2.42
CA GLY A 20 -3.46 -2.29 2.37
C GLY A 20 -2.74 -0.95 2.18
N LEU A 21 -1.50 -0.81 2.68
CA LEU A 21 -0.67 0.40 2.51
C LEU A 21 0.11 0.44 1.19
N ILE A 22 0.55 -0.73 0.70
CA ILE A 22 1.14 -0.93 -0.61
C ILE A 22 0.04 -0.74 -1.66
N LEU A 23 -1.24 -1.08 -1.40
CA LEU A 23 -2.36 -0.74 -2.28
C LEU A 23 -2.53 0.79 -2.49
N ALA A 24 -2.12 1.63 -1.52
CA ALA A 24 -2.08 3.09 -1.68
C ALA A 24 -0.80 3.59 -2.39
N SER A 25 0.28 2.79 -2.39
CA SER A 25 1.58 3.08 -3.02
C SER A 25 1.78 2.39 -4.37
N ALA A 26 0.95 1.41 -4.73
CA ALA A 26 1.12 0.55 -5.89
C ALA A 26 -0.12 0.61 -6.76
N ALA A 27 -0.02 1.42 -7.82
CA ALA A 27 -0.64 1.03 -9.08
C ALA A 27 -0.16 -0.40 -9.45
N PRO A 28 -1.01 -1.22 -10.08
CA PRO A 28 -0.77 -2.66 -10.23
C PRO A 28 0.46 -2.91 -11.11
N LEU A 29 1.52 -3.51 -10.56
CA LEU A 29 2.62 -4.05 -11.35
C LEU A 29 3.01 -5.45 -10.84
N PRO A 30 2.90 -6.49 -11.68
CA PRO A 30 3.20 -7.86 -11.30
C PRO A 30 4.71 -8.08 -11.10
N ALA A 31 5.01 -8.92 -10.10
CA ALA A 31 6.33 -9.49 -9.86
C ALA A 31 6.67 -10.52 -10.92
N ASP A 32 7.85 -10.37 -11.54
CA ASP A 32 8.81 -11.43 -11.85
C ASP A 32 9.78 -10.95 -12.94
N ARG A 33 11.08 -10.94 -12.64
CA ARG A 33 12.14 -11.34 -13.59
C ARG A 33 13.45 -11.71 -12.88
N PRO A 34 14.28 -12.56 -13.52
CA PRO A 34 15.23 -13.43 -12.85
C PRO A 34 16.62 -12.82 -12.68
N PHE A 35 17.34 -13.38 -11.70
CA PHE A 35 18.78 -13.38 -11.46
C PHE A 35 19.66 -12.77 -12.56
N PHE A 36 20.35 -11.67 -12.23
CA PHE A 36 21.61 -11.28 -12.87
C PHE A 36 22.68 -11.13 -11.78
N ARG A 37 23.74 -11.95 -11.87
CA ARG A 37 24.94 -11.87 -11.01
C ARG A 37 25.82 -10.71 -11.49
N PRO A 38 26.32 -9.82 -10.62
CA PRO A 38 27.40 -8.92 -11.01
C PRO A 38 28.77 -9.59 -10.81
N GLY A 39 29.56 -9.60 -11.88
CA GLY A 39 30.96 -9.95 -11.87
C GLY A 39 31.83 -8.77 -11.42
N ARG A 40 32.74 -9.07 -10.48
CA ARG A 40 34.10 -8.51 -10.26
C ARG A 40 34.44 -7.09 -10.75
N SER A 41 34.56 -6.18 -9.79
CA SER A 41 35.77 -5.43 -9.38
C SER A 41 36.91 -5.21 -10.40
N ALA A 42 37.18 -3.94 -10.72
CA ALA A 42 38.51 -3.32 -10.89
C ALA A 42 38.33 -1.78 -10.85
N ALA A 43 38.83 -1.07 -9.83
CA ALA A 43 40.15 -0.40 -9.77
C ALA A 43 40.05 1.13 -10.05
N ALA A 44 40.34 1.93 -9.02
CA ALA A 44 40.67 3.37 -9.08
C ALA A 44 42.11 3.57 -9.64
N PRO A 45 42.61 4.79 -9.99
CA PRO A 45 42.93 5.88 -9.04
C PRO A 45 42.87 7.32 -9.68
N PRO A 46 43.65 8.37 -9.26
CA PRO A 46 43.25 9.41 -8.30
C PRO A 46 43.48 10.89 -8.75
N ASP A 47 43.16 11.84 -7.84
CA ASP A 47 43.68 13.21 -7.62
C ASP A 47 43.64 14.26 -8.75
N THR A 48 43.13 15.48 -8.51
CA THR A 48 43.85 16.53 -7.76
C THR A 48 42.94 17.74 -7.52
N GLY A 49 43.18 18.47 -6.42
CA GLY A 49 42.43 19.67 -6.02
C GLY A 49 43.12 21.02 -6.29
N ILE A 50 42.26 22.03 -6.48
CA ILE A 50 42.31 23.48 -6.10
C ILE A 50 43.43 24.38 -6.68
N PRO A 51 43.35 25.75 -6.62
CA PRO A 51 42.24 26.74 -6.64
C PRO A 51 42.42 27.83 -7.74
N VAL A 52 41.52 28.83 -7.81
CA VAL A 52 41.82 30.31 -7.76
C VAL A 52 40.56 31.14 -8.10
N THR A 53 40.29 32.15 -7.27
CA THR A 53 39.36 33.31 -7.41
C THR A 53 40.20 34.61 -7.44
N PRO A 54 39.66 35.86 -7.56
CA PRO A 54 38.46 36.40 -8.26
C PRO A 54 38.79 37.73 -9.04
N ALA A 55 37.81 38.34 -9.74
CA ALA A 55 37.73 39.81 -10.03
C ALA A 55 36.36 40.15 -10.65
N VAL A 56 35.43 40.82 -9.94
CA VAL A 56 35.19 42.29 -9.85
C VAL A 56 34.62 42.93 -11.14
N ALA A 57 33.41 43.48 -11.01
CA ALA A 57 32.61 44.16 -12.03
C ALA A 57 32.86 45.69 -12.09
N PRO A 58 32.44 46.35 -13.19
CA PRO A 58 32.05 47.76 -13.17
C PRO A 58 30.58 48.04 -13.63
N PRO A 59 30.06 49.27 -13.37
CA PRO A 59 28.64 49.57 -13.07
C PRO A 59 27.79 50.06 -14.27
N PRO A 60 26.46 50.25 -14.10
CA PRO A 60 25.56 50.58 -15.20
C PRO A 60 25.49 52.09 -15.50
N LEU A 61 25.35 52.42 -16.79
CA LEU A 61 25.03 53.76 -17.29
C LEU A 61 23.52 53.89 -17.52
N THR A 62 22.86 54.67 -16.68
CA THR A 62 21.52 55.27 -16.90
C THR A 62 21.65 56.62 -17.58
N LEU A 63 20.82 56.91 -18.59
CA LEU A 63 20.44 58.26 -19.05
C LEU A 63 19.21 58.16 -20.02
N PRO A 64 18.47 59.26 -20.30
CA PRO A 64 17.13 59.48 -19.75
C PRO A 64 15.99 59.46 -20.78
N HIS A 65 14.77 59.43 -20.26
CA HIS A 65 13.51 59.62 -20.98
C HIS A 65 13.51 60.91 -21.83
N GLU A 66 13.26 60.77 -23.12
CA GLU A 66 12.84 61.87 -23.99
C GLU A 66 11.49 61.53 -24.64
N VAL A 67 10.55 62.45 -24.42
CA VAL A 67 9.16 62.40 -24.88
C VAL A 67 9.14 62.77 -26.36
N LEU A 68 8.84 61.81 -27.23
CA LEU A 68 8.52 62.06 -28.63
C LEU A 68 7.01 61.95 -28.83
N ARG A 69 6.41 63.09 -29.20
CA ARG A 69 5.01 63.26 -29.57
C ARG A 69 4.67 62.38 -30.77
N GLU A 70 3.59 61.61 -30.64
CA GLU A 70 2.98 60.82 -31.71
C GLU A 70 2.46 61.73 -32.84
N GLY A 71 2.92 61.50 -34.05
CA GLY A 71 2.21 61.85 -35.28
C GLY A 71 1.38 60.65 -35.75
N PRO A 72 0.33 60.83 -36.56
CA PRO A 72 -0.57 59.74 -36.93
C PRO A 72 0.14 58.78 -37.88
N ALA A 73 0.46 57.57 -37.40
CA ALA A 73 0.96 56.49 -38.22
C ALA A 73 -0.21 55.72 -38.85
N LEU A 74 -0.08 55.48 -40.16
CA LEU A 74 -0.96 54.66 -41.00
C LEU A 74 -1.16 53.25 -40.42
N PRO A 75 -2.29 52.58 -40.72
CA PRO A 75 -2.57 51.24 -40.22
C PRO A 75 -1.51 50.25 -40.73
N THR A 76 -0.72 49.71 -39.80
CA THR A 76 0.13 48.55 -40.03
C THR A 76 -0.76 47.32 -40.21
N LEU A 77 -0.71 46.73 -41.40
CA LEU A 77 -1.20 45.37 -41.62
C LEU A 77 -0.40 44.42 -40.71
N PRO A 78 -1.05 43.56 -39.91
CA PRO A 78 -0.33 42.56 -39.15
C PRO A 78 0.39 41.60 -40.11
N ALA A 79 1.67 41.37 -39.85
CA ALA A 79 2.37 40.22 -40.41
C ALA A 79 1.60 38.94 -40.04
N PRO A 80 1.54 37.92 -40.92
CA PRO A 80 0.88 36.65 -40.60
C PRO A 80 1.68 35.95 -39.50
N GLY A 81 1.36 36.26 -38.25
CA GLY A 81 1.81 35.51 -37.09
C GLY A 81 1.02 34.22 -37.00
N LEU A 82 1.72 33.10 -36.90
CA LEU A 82 1.18 31.82 -36.45
C LEU A 82 0.52 32.05 -35.09
N ALA A 83 -0.82 32.10 -35.07
CA ALA A 83 -1.57 31.96 -33.84
C ALA A 83 -1.29 30.55 -33.28
N PRO A 84 -1.16 30.38 -31.95
CA PRO A 84 -1.08 29.05 -31.37
C PRO A 84 -2.31 28.22 -31.77
N PHE A 85 -2.07 27.01 -32.27
CA PHE A 85 -3.06 26.08 -32.83
C PHE A 85 -4.11 25.58 -31.83
N PHE A 86 -3.89 25.83 -30.54
CA PHE A 86 -4.90 25.72 -29.50
C PHE A 86 -5.40 27.14 -29.21
N GLU A 87 -6.61 27.49 -29.64
CA GLU A 87 -7.26 28.67 -29.08
C GLU A 87 -7.54 28.39 -27.60
N PRO A 88 -7.05 29.23 -26.67
CA PRO A 88 -7.39 29.11 -25.26
C PRO A 88 -8.80 29.66 -25.05
N GLU A 89 -9.83 28.98 -25.55
CA GLU A 89 -11.21 29.34 -25.24
C GLU A 89 -11.54 28.95 -23.79
N SER A 90 -11.40 29.93 -22.90
CA SER A 90 -12.11 30.10 -21.63
C SER A 90 -12.05 28.97 -20.59
N LEU A 91 -10.84 28.45 -20.34
CA LEU A 91 -10.49 27.87 -19.02
C LEU A 91 -9.80 28.90 -18.11
N THR A 92 -10.08 30.19 -18.31
CA THR A 92 -9.47 31.30 -17.53
C THR A 92 -9.83 31.29 -16.04
N ASN A 93 -10.58 30.29 -15.56
CA ASN A 93 -10.82 30.03 -14.13
C ASN A 93 -10.34 28.64 -13.64
N GLU A 94 -9.85 27.75 -14.49
CA GLU A 94 -9.16 26.53 -14.03
C GLU A 94 -7.66 26.77 -13.99
N VAL A 95 -7.31 27.71 -13.11
CA VAL A 95 -6.06 27.84 -12.37
C VAL A 95 -5.00 26.83 -12.80
N GLN A 96 -3.91 27.32 -13.38
CA GLN A 96 -2.53 27.03 -12.96
C GLN A 96 -2.43 26.14 -11.70
N ARG A 97 -2.72 24.84 -11.81
CA ARG A 97 -2.78 23.93 -10.65
C ARG A 97 -2.05 22.66 -10.97
N ALA A 98 -1.00 22.49 -10.19
CA ALA A 98 -0.30 21.27 -9.87
C ALA A 98 -1.20 20.04 -10.04
N VAL A 99 -0.62 19.02 -10.68
CA VAL A 99 -1.09 17.64 -10.69
C VAL A 99 -1.77 17.30 -9.35
N SER A 100 -3.10 17.20 -9.37
CA SER A 100 -3.87 16.84 -8.17
C SER A 100 -4.13 15.34 -8.20
N ALA A 101 -3.80 14.62 -7.14
CA ALA A 101 -4.05 13.19 -7.04
C ALA A 101 -4.66 12.86 -5.69
N THR A 102 -5.75 12.10 -5.68
CA THR A 102 -6.41 11.68 -4.44
C THR A 102 -6.61 10.17 -4.41
N VAL A 103 -6.05 9.52 -3.39
CA VAL A 103 -6.22 8.10 -3.10
C VAL A 103 -6.53 7.92 -1.62
N ILE A 104 -7.51 7.07 -1.30
CA ILE A 104 -7.91 6.81 0.08
C ILE A 104 -7.99 5.29 0.28
N ALA A 105 -7.25 4.77 1.25
CA ALA A 105 -7.32 3.38 1.68
C ALA A 105 -7.87 3.30 3.11
N ARG A 106 -8.82 2.40 3.34
CA ARG A 106 -9.43 2.09 4.63
C ARG A 106 -9.25 0.62 4.96
N ILE A 107 -8.94 0.32 6.21
CA ILE A 107 -8.80 -1.06 6.68
C ILE A 107 -9.46 -1.17 8.04
N SER A 108 -10.49 -2.00 8.19
CA SER A 108 -11.14 -2.20 9.48
C SER A 108 -10.29 -3.06 10.44
N GLU A 109 -10.46 -2.84 11.75
CA GLU A 109 -9.86 -3.67 12.78
C GLU A 109 -10.29 -5.13 12.64
N SER A 110 -11.57 -5.36 12.36
CA SER A 110 -12.11 -6.70 12.19
C SER A 110 -11.41 -7.45 11.05
N PHE A 111 -11.08 -6.74 9.96
CA PHE A 111 -10.32 -7.27 8.85
C PHE A 111 -8.90 -7.60 9.31
N LEU A 112 -8.17 -6.67 9.94
CA LEU A 112 -6.82 -6.92 10.47
C LEU A 112 -6.76 -8.14 11.39
N ASN A 113 -7.75 -8.29 12.29
CA ASN A 113 -7.84 -9.43 13.19
C ASN A 113 -8.10 -10.74 12.46
N ARG A 114 -8.77 -10.78 11.31
CA ARG A 114 -8.87 -12.01 10.50
C ARG A 114 -7.51 -12.49 9.98
N PHE A 115 -6.58 -11.57 9.70
CA PHE A 115 -5.25 -11.90 9.18
C PHE A 115 -4.22 -12.18 10.26
N ILE A 116 -4.27 -11.46 11.38
CA ILE A 116 -3.25 -11.48 12.42
C ILE A 116 -3.65 -12.34 13.62
N ALA A 117 -4.95 -12.41 13.94
CA ALA A 117 -5.36 -13.08 15.15
C ALA A 117 -5.08 -14.58 15.10
N HIS A 118 -4.51 -15.08 16.19
CA HIS A 118 -4.12 -16.48 16.28
C HIS A 118 -4.28 -16.96 17.72
N ASN A 119 -4.88 -18.14 17.85
CA ASN A 119 -5.01 -18.82 19.13
C ASN A 119 -4.13 -20.07 19.11
N ASP A 120 -3.37 -20.27 20.18
CA ASP A 120 -2.55 -21.47 20.34
C ASP A 120 -2.72 -22.08 21.72
N VAL A 121 -2.50 -23.40 21.81
CA VAL A 121 -2.44 -24.14 23.06
C VAL A 121 -1.19 -25.00 23.05
N THR A 122 -0.21 -24.60 23.85
CA THR A 122 1.05 -25.33 24.00
C THR A 122 1.06 -26.06 25.34
N ALA A 123 1.31 -27.37 25.32
CA ALA A 123 1.54 -28.18 26.52
C ALA A 123 3.00 -28.67 26.61
N GLY A 124 3.53 -28.77 27.82
CA GLY A 124 4.89 -29.28 28.02
C GLY A 124 5.26 -29.50 29.48
N GLY A 125 6.33 -30.27 29.69
CA GLY A 125 6.91 -30.47 31.01
C GLY A 125 7.67 -29.23 31.50
N ILE A 126 7.64 -29.01 32.81
CA ILE A 126 8.48 -28.04 33.52
C ILE A 126 9.53 -28.82 34.33
N ALA A 127 10.77 -28.37 34.25
CA ALA A 127 11.86 -28.82 35.12
C ALA A 127 12.77 -27.61 35.37
N GLU A 128 12.66 -26.98 36.54
CA GLU A 128 13.41 -25.78 36.89
C GLU A 128 13.72 -25.70 38.38
N CYS A 129 14.72 -24.90 38.75
CA CYS A 129 15.01 -24.59 40.15
C CYS A 129 14.40 -23.22 40.51
N VAL A 130 13.58 -23.18 41.56
CA VAL A 130 12.93 -21.96 42.07
C VAL A 130 13.22 -21.86 43.57
N LEU A 131 13.89 -20.79 43.98
CA LEU A 131 14.24 -20.55 45.39
C LEU A 131 14.96 -21.74 46.07
N GLY A 132 15.79 -22.48 45.31
CA GLY A 132 16.52 -23.65 45.79
C GLY A 132 15.71 -24.96 45.85
N ALA A 133 14.43 -24.94 45.45
CA ALA A 133 13.62 -26.13 45.26
C ALA A 133 13.64 -26.58 43.79
N ASP A 134 13.76 -27.89 43.59
CA ASP A 134 13.68 -28.53 42.27
C ASP A 134 12.21 -28.78 41.92
N VAL A 135 11.71 -28.03 40.94
CA VAL A 135 10.30 -28.00 40.53
C VAL A 135 10.16 -28.83 39.26
N ARG A 136 9.38 -29.90 39.33
CA ARG A 136 9.01 -30.73 38.16
C ARG A 136 7.51 -30.83 38.00
N GLY A 137 7.05 -30.92 36.76
CA GLY A 137 5.63 -31.12 36.48
C GLY A 137 5.26 -30.81 35.05
N GLU A 138 4.02 -30.39 34.86
CA GLU A 138 3.44 -30.11 33.54
C GLU A 138 2.77 -28.74 33.55
N GLN A 139 2.78 -28.09 32.39
CA GLN A 139 2.04 -26.87 32.13
C GLN A 139 1.32 -26.93 30.79
N THR A 140 0.22 -26.21 30.72
CA THR A 140 -0.50 -25.90 29.50
C THR A 140 -0.72 -24.40 29.43
N THR A 141 -0.28 -23.79 28.34
CA THR A 141 -0.44 -22.36 28.07
C THR A 141 -1.36 -22.19 26.88
N SER A 142 -2.46 -21.49 27.08
CA SER A 142 -3.35 -21.04 26.01
C SER A 142 -3.06 -19.56 25.75
N THR A 143 -2.90 -19.17 24.49
CA THR A 143 -2.64 -17.79 24.08
C THR A 143 -3.59 -17.34 22.98
N ALA A 144 -3.94 -16.06 23.01
CA ALA A 144 -4.68 -15.36 21.96
C ALA A 144 -3.91 -14.10 21.58
N LEU A 145 -3.53 -13.99 20.31
CA LEU A 145 -2.95 -12.80 19.70
C LEU A 145 -4.06 -12.04 18.97
N ARG A 146 -4.13 -10.71 19.14
CA ARG A 146 -5.03 -9.82 18.40
C ARG A 146 -4.40 -8.45 18.15
N VAL A 147 -5.01 -7.67 17.29
CA VAL A 147 -4.73 -6.24 17.07
C VAL A 147 -5.86 -5.43 17.68
N ASP A 148 -5.52 -4.26 18.20
CA ASP A 148 -6.43 -3.27 18.78
C ASP A 148 -6.07 -1.91 18.20
N LEU A 149 -7.00 -1.25 17.49
CA LEU A 149 -6.74 0.07 16.91
C LEU A 149 -6.90 1.16 17.98
N LEU A 150 -6.00 2.14 17.94
CA LEU A 150 -6.06 3.28 18.85
C LEU A 150 -6.34 4.57 18.07
N PRO A 151 -7.32 5.39 18.49
CA PRO A 151 -7.61 6.65 17.85
C PRO A 151 -6.41 7.58 17.79
N SER A 152 -6.14 8.12 16.60
CA SER A 152 -5.09 9.11 16.37
C SER A 152 -5.34 9.86 15.07
N ASP A 153 -5.31 11.20 15.14
CA ASP A 153 -5.55 12.06 13.98
C ASP A 153 -4.32 12.28 13.08
N SER A 154 -3.13 11.86 13.52
CA SER A 154 -1.86 12.20 12.87
C SER A 154 -1.02 11.00 12.42
N THR A 155 -1.29 9.82 12.98
CA THR A 155 -0.58 8.58 12.68
C THR A 155 -1.57 7.42 12.75
N ALA A 156 -1.33 6.35 12.01
CA ALA A 156 -2.05 5.12 12.25
C ALA A 156 -1.44 4.42 13.47
N ARG A 157 -2.21 4.27 14.55
CA ARG A 157 -1.76 3.66 15.81
C ARG A 157 -2.56 2.40 16.12
N PHE A 158 -1.86 1.37 16.53
CA PHE A 158 -2.46 0.12 16.97
C PHE A 158 -1.57 -0.60 17.97
N GLU A 159 -2.16 -1.48 18.77
CA GLU A 159 -1.44 -2.37 19.68
C GLU A 159 -1.60 -3.81 19.22
N VAL A 160 -0.51 -4.55 19.25
CA VAL A 160 -0.57 -6.01 19.19
C VAL A 160 -0.66 -6.52 20.62
N ILE A 161 -1.74 -7.23 20.91
CA ILE A 161 -2.08 -7.71 22.24
C ILE A 161 -1.96 -9.23 22.25
N LEU A 162 -1.06 -9.75 23.09
CA LEU A 162 -0.93 -11.16 23.40
C LEU A 162 -1.48 -11.42 24.80
N GLN A 163 -2.63 -12.08 24.85
CA GLN A 163 -3.23 -12.54 26.09
C GLN A 163 -2.98 -14.03 26.25
N GLY A 164 -2.80 -14.49 27.49
CA GLY A 164 -2.65 -15.90 27.73
C GLY A 164 -2.93 -16.33 29.16
N GLN A 165 -3.15 -17.63 29.29
CA GLN A 165 -3.35 -18.30 30.57
C GLN A 165 -2.50 -19.56 30.61
N THR A 166 -1.60 -19.64 31.59
CA THR A 166 -0.80 -20.82 31.90
C THR A 166 -1.38 -21.51 33.12
N ARG A 167 -1.72 -22.79 32.99
CA ARG A 167 -2.08 -23.68 34.09
C ARG A 167 -0.95 -24.67 34.32
N SER A 168 -0.57 -24.88 35.56
CA SER A 168 0.51 -25.80 35.90
C SER A 168 0.13 -26.70 37.06
N ARG A 169 0.69 -27.92 37.04
CA ARG A 169 0.71 -28.85 38.17
C ARG A 169 2.15 -29.25 38.39
N THR A 170 2.69 -28.94 39.56
CA THR A 170 4.11 -29.12 39.87
C THR A 170 4.33 -29.75 41.24
N THR A 171 5.44 -30.44 41.38
CA THR A 171 5.99 -30.92 42.65
C THR A 171 7.32 -30.23 42.87
N SER A 172 7.40 -29.41 43.92
CA SER A 172 8.60 -28.70 44.32
C SER A 172 9.32 -29.50 45.40
N SER A 173 10.55 -29.92 45.16
CA SER A 173 11.31 -30.79 46.07
C SER A 173 12.55 -30.11 46.62
N THR A 174 12.76 -30.26 47.93
CA THR A 174 13.97 -29.84 48.65
C THR A 174 14.57 -31.04 49.38
N ARG A 175 15.69 -30.86 50.08
CA ARG A 175 16.26 -31.94 50.92
C ARG A 175 15.33 -32.36 52.07
N GLN A 176 14.43 -31.48 52.50
CA GLN A 176 13.61 -31.65 53.71
C GLN A 176 12.16 -32.06 53.39
N ALA A 177 11.60 -31.54 52.30
CA ALA A 177 10.20 -31.76 51.93
C ALA A 177 9.95 -31.65 50.42
N SER A 178 8.90 -32.30 49.95
CA SER A 178 8.31 -32.15 48.62
C SER A 178 6.88 -31.60 48.75
N VAL A 179 6.52 -30.62 47.94
CA VAL A 179 5.22 -29.94 47.98
C VAL A 179 4.54 -30.01 46.61
N ASP A 180 3.33 -30.55 46.57
CA ASP A 180 2.50 -30.60 45.37
C ASP A 180 1.67 -29.31 45.26
N SER A 181 1.72 -28.68 44.09
CA SER A 181 1.14 -27.38 43.82
C SER A 181 0.39 -27.33 42.50
N THR A 182 -0.59 -26.44 42.42
CA THR A 182 -1.20 -26.02 41.16
C THR A 182 -1.05 -24.52 41.00
N GLY A 183 -0.65 -24.08 39.81
CA GLY A 183 -0.53 -22.67 39.46
C GLY A 183 -1.52 -22.28 38.36
N ASN A 184 -1.98 -21.04 38.42
CA ASN A 184 -2.71 -20.38 37.36
C ASN A 184 -2.13 -18.98 37.17
N GLN A 185 -1.61 -18.71 35.97
CA GLN A 185 -1.01 -17.44 35.63
C GLN A 185 -1.73 -16.87 34.41
N LYS A 186 -2.22 -15.65 34.52
CA LYS A 186 -2.78 -14.90 33.39
C LYS A 186 -1.79 -13.80 33.02
N PHE A 187 -1.62 -13.55 31.73
CA PHE A 187 -0.77 -12.47 31.26
C PHE A 187 -1.40 -11.73 30.09
N ASP A 188 -1.11 -10.44 30.03
CA ASP A 188 -1.51 -9.51 28.96
C ASP A 188 -0.25 -8.71 28.59
N VAL A 189 0.22 -8.89 27.35
CA VAL A 189 1.39 -8.19 26.82
C VAL A 189 0.93 -7.36 25.64
N ARG A 190 1.22 -6.06 25.68
CA ARG A 190 0.81 -5.10 24.65
C ARG A 190 2.03 -4.44 24.05
N LYS A 191 2.11 -4.48 22.72
CA LYS A 191 3.15 -3.80 21.96
C LYS A 191 2.52 -2.69 21.12
N PRO A 192 2.77 -1.42 21.44
CA PRO A 192 2.28 -0.30 20.63
C PRO A 192 3.12 -0.15 19.36
N ILE A 193 2.42 0.10 18.26
CA ILE A 193 2.97 0.30 16.93
C ILE A 193 2.33 1.57 16.37
N ASP A 194 3.18 2.45 15.87
CA ASP A 194 2.76 3.62 15.11
C ASP A 194 3.19 3.45 13.66
N PHE A 195 2.38 3.96 12.74
CA PHE A 195 2.68 4.00 11.33
C PHE A 195 2.44 5.43 10.82
N ASP A 196 3.48 6.03 10.27
CA ASP A 196 3.50 7.43 9.83
C ASP A 196 3.17 7.62 8.34
N GLY A 197 2.83 6.55 7.63
CA GLY A 197 2.70 6.55 6.17
C GLY A 197 3.87 5.88 5.45
N TRP A 198 5.02 5.78 6.08
CA TRP A 198 6.28 5.41 5.44
C TRP A 198 6.98 4.26 6.15
N GLN A 199 6.88 4.23 7.46
CA GLN A 199 7.55 3.26 8.31
C GLN A 199 6.69 2.92 9.50
N PHE A 200 6.77 1.66 9.89
CA PHE A 200 6.32 1.20 11.18
C PHE A 200 7.38 1.53 12.23
N ILE A 201 6.95 2.22 13.27
CA ILE A 201 7.74 2.58 14.44
C ILE A 201 7.20 1.78 15.62
N THR A 202 8.08 1.07 16.31
CA THR A 202 7.72 0.27 17.49
C THR A 202 8.21 0.91 18.76
N ARG A 203 7.53 0.62 19.86
CA ARG A 203 8.03 0.90 21.21
C ARG A 203 8.10 -0.40 22.00
N SER A 204 8.83 -0.37 23.11
CA SER A 204 8.95 -1.52 24.00
C SER A 204 7.57 -1.96 24.52
N PRO A 205 7.29 -3.26 24.61
CA PRO A 205 6.00 -3.75 25.07
C PRO A 205 5.83 -3.55 26.58
N GLY A 206 4.58 -3.30 27.00
CA GLY A 206 4.15 -3.43 28.38
C GLY A 206 3.67 -4.85 28.66
N ALA A 207 3.96 -5.37 29.85
CA ALA A 207 3.53 -6.70 30.26
C ALA A 207 2.88 -6.66 31.65
N PHE A 208 1.70 -7.25 31.76
CA PHE A 208 0.97 -7.43 33.00
C PHE A 208 0.76 -8.91 33.25
N VAL A 209 1.03 -9.35 34.48
CA VAL A 209 0.92 -10.76 34.89
C VAL A 209 0.23 -10.86 36.23
N GLU A 210 -0.81 -11.68 36.28
CA GLU A 210 -1.47 -12.11 37.50
C GLU A 210 -1.12 -13.57 37.75
N SER A 211 -0.52 -13.85 38.91
CA SER A 211 -0.15 -15.21 39.31
C SER A 211 -0.94 -15.62 40.54
N THR A 212 -1.50 -16.83 40.51
CA THR A 212 -2.15 -17.44 41.68
C THR A 212 -1.66 -18.87 41.80
N GLN A 213 -1.21 -19.24 42.99
CA GLN A 213 -0.76 -20.60 43.28
C GLN A 213 -1.45 -21.18 44.51
N LYS A 214 -1.63 -22.50 44.52
CA LYS A 214 -2.17 -23.24 45.66
C LYS A 214 -1.30 -24.45 45.96
N HIS A 215 -0.96 -24.65 47.22
CA HIS A 215 -0.29 -25.85 47.71
C HIS A 215 -1.34 -26.83 48.24
N HIS A 216 -1.26 -28.10 47.83
CA HIS A 216 -2.24 -29.12 48.18
C HIS A 216 -1.73 -30.06 49.26
N GLN A 217 -0.48 -30.50 49.12
CA GLN A 217 0.11 -31.51 50.00
C GLN A 217 1.60 -31.24 50.16
N ALA A 218 2.13 -31.49 51.36
CA ALA A 218 3.55 -31.61 51.60
C ALA A 218 3.89 -33.03 52.07
N ARG A 219 5.06 -33.53 51.69
CA ARG A 219 5.63 -34.81 52.10
C ARG A 219 7.04 -34.59 52.62
N THR A 220 7.34 -35.08 53.80
CA THR A 220 8.66 -35.00 54.45
C THR A 220 9.28 -36.40 54.59
N ARG A 221 10.55 -36.48 54.99
CA ARG A 221 11.16 -37.78 55.33
C ARG A 221 10.50 -38.45 56.53
N ALA A 222 9.80 -37.68 57.36
CA ALA A 222 9.10 -38.17 58.54
C ALA A 222 7.67 -38.65 58.23
N THR A 223 7.16 -38.48 57.00
CA THR A 223 5.80 -38.89 56.60
C THR A 223 5.51 -40.37 56.90
N ALA A 224 6.53 -41.24 56.87
CA ALA A 224 6.39 -42.66 57.17
C ALA A 224 6.21 -43.00 58.66
N VAL A 225 6.40 -42.03 59.56
CA VAL A 225 6.30 -42.22 61.02
C VAL A 225 4.89 -41.80 61.50
N PRO A 226 4.09 -42.70 62.09
CA PRO A 226 2.77 -42.36 62.61
C PRO A 226 2.81 -41.18 63.60
N VAL A 227 1.81 -40.29 63.55
CA VAL A 227 1.66 -39.06 64.37
C VAL A 227 2.71 -37.96 64.09
N ILE A 228 4.00 -38.30 64.05
CA ILE A 228 5.08 -37.33 63.78
C ILE A 228 5.05 -36.87 62.31
N GLY A 229 4.74 -37.77 61.38
CA GLY A 229 4.67 -37.47 59.95
C GLY A 229 3.64 -36.40 59.60
N SER A 230 2.42 -36.50 60.13
CA SER A 230 1.36 -35.51 59.87
C SER A 230 1.69 -34.11 60.39
N ILE A 231 2.43 -34.02 61.51
CA ILE A 231 2.89 -32.75 62.07
C ILE A 231 3.99 -32.16 61.19
N ALA A 232 4.98 -32.97 60.82
CA ALA A 232 6.07 -32.54 59.94
C ALA A 232 5.54 -32.06 58.57
N ASP A 233 4.58 -32.77 58.00
CA ASP A 233 3.93 -32.41 56.74
C ASP A 233 3.10 -31.12 56.87
N SER A 234 2.40 -30.93 57.99
CA SER A 234 1.66 -29.69 58.27
C SER A 234 2.58 -28.47 58.41
N ILE A 235 3.73 -28.64 59.09
CA ILE A 235 4.74 -27.59 59.23
C ILE A 235 5.35 -27.24 57.88
N ALA A 236 5.67 -28.25 57.06
CA ALA A 236 6.21 -28.05 55.72
C ALA A 236 5.20 -27.33 54.81
N LEU A 237 3.91 -27.67 54.87
CA LEU A 237 2.86 -27.00 54.11
C LEU A 237 2.66 -25.55 54.58
N LEU A 238 2.69 -25.30 55.89
CA LEU A 238 2.60 -23.94 56.44
C LEU A 238 3.77 -23.07 55.99
N GLU A 239 4.99 -23.61 56.02
CA GLU A 239 6.18 -22.90 55.54
C GLU A 239 6.12 -22.64 54.04
N ALA A 240 5.63 -23.58 53.23
CA ALA A 240 5.38 -23.36 51.82
C ALA A 240 4.38 -22.21 51.59
N ASN A 241 3.24 -22.23 52.30
CA ASN A 241 2.23 -21.18 52.20
C ASN A 241 2.76 -19.79 52.62
N ARG A 242 3.68 -19.71 53.58
CA ARG A 242 4.34 -18.44 53.96
C ARG A 242 5.21 -17.85 52.84
N ARG A 243 5.76 -18.70 51.96
CA ARG A 243 6.61 -18.27 50.84
C ARG A 243 5.83 -18.04 49.55
N LEU A 244 4.53 -18.29 49.54
CA LEU A 244 3.67 -18.17 48.38
C LEU A 244 3.78 -16.79 47.69
N PRO A 245 3.75 -15.64 48.39
CA PRO A 245 3.84 -14.33 47.72
C PRO A 245 5.16 -14.15 46.95
N ILE A 246 6.27 -14.65 47.50
CA ILE A 246 7.60 -14.57 46.87
C ILE A 246 7.65 -15.50 45.65
N ALA A 247 7.08 -16.71 45.77
CA ALA A 247 7.00 -17.66 44.66
C ALA A 247 6.13 -17.11 43.51
N GLU A 248 5.01 -16.46 43.82
CA GLU A 248 4.13 -15.82 42.83
C GLU A 248 4.82 -14.66 42.12
N GLN A 249 5.54 -13.80 42.86
CA GLN A 249 6.31 -12.70 42.28
C GLN A 249 7.42 -13.20 41.35
N GLU A 250 8.17 -14.22 41.77
CA GLU A 250 9.23 -14.81 40.96
C GLU A 250 8.65 -15.51 39.70
N GLY A 251 7.51 -16.19 39.85
CA GLY A 251 6.78 -16.78 38.73
C GLY A 251 6.32 -15.73 37.72
N ALA A 252 5.76 -14.61 38.20
CA ALA A 252 5.35 -13.50 37.35
C ALA A 252 6.54 -12.85 36.65
N ARG A 253 7.64 -12.59 37.37
CA ARG A 253 8.88 -12.02 36.81
C ARG A 253 9.43 -12.89 35.68
N ARG A 254 9.58 -14.20 35.90
CA ARG A 254 10.08 -15.15 34.89
C ARG A 254 9.17 -15.25 33.67
N LEU A 255 7.85 -15.20 33.88
CA LEU A 255 6.90 -15.22 32.78
C LEU A 255 7.06 -13.97 31.92
N THR A 256 7.15 -12.79 32.54
CA THR A 256 7.41 -11.52 31.85
C THR A 256 8.73 -11.53 31.08
N GLU A 257 9.82 -11.96 31.72
CA GLU A 257 11.16 -12.07 31.11
C GLU A 257 11.20 -13.03 29.92
N ARG A 258 10.27 -13.98 29.86
CA ARG A 258 10.15 -14.91 28.75
C ARG A 258 9.26 -14.36 27.64
N VAL A 259 8.05 -13.92 27.97
CA VAL A 259 7.02 -13.59 26.98
C VAL A 259 7.29 -12.25 26.31
N ALA A 260 7.64 -11.21 27.07
CA ALA A 260 7.76 -9.86 26.52
C ALA A 260 8.89 -9.73 25.48
N PRO A 261 10.13 -10.21 25.73
CA PRO A 261 11.19 -10.14 24.71
C PRO A 261 10.86 -10.99 23.48
N THR A 262 10.29 -12.16 23.71
CA THR A 262 9.93 -13.12 22.65
C THR A 262 8.88 -12.54 21.71
N LEU A 263 7.83 -11.88 22.25
CA LEU A 263 6.86 -11.13 21.46
C LEU A 263 7.50 -9.94 20.76
N ASN A 264 8.36 -9.19 21.48
CA ASN A 264 9.01 -8.01 20.95
C ASN A 264 9.83 -8.33 19.69
N GLU A 265 10.73 -9.31 19.79
CA GLU A 265 11.61 -9.75 18.70
C GLU A 265 10.82 -10.22 17.48
N SER A 266 9.77 -11.03 17.68
CA SER A 266 8.96 -11.54 16.57
C SER A 266 8.23 -10.43 15.82
N ILE A 267 7.67 -9.45 16.54
CA ILE A 267 6.99 -8.32 15.91
C ILE A 267 8.01 -7.40 15.23
N ASP A 268 9.15 -7.12 15.86
CA ASP A 268 10.19 -6.26 15.26
C ASP A 268 10.75 -6.86 13.97
N GLU A 269 10.98 -8.19 13.91
CA GLU A 269 11.46 -8.85 12.71
C GLU A 269 10.47 -8.70 11.54
N GLN A 270 9.17 -8.80 11.82
CA GLN A 270 8.12 -8.69 10.82
C GLN A 270 7.93 -7.25 10.34
N LEU A 271 7.97 -6.28 11.25
CA LEU A 271 7.88 -4.87 10.90
C LEU A 271 9.14 -4.41 10.14
N ALA A 272 10.32 -4.96 10.45
CA ALA A 272 11.52 -4.73 9.64
C ALA A 272 11.40 -5.31 8.22
N LYS A 273 10.66 -6.40 8.01
CA LYS A 273 10.32 -6.91 6.67
C LYS A 273 9.34 -5.98 5.97
N ALA A 274 8.31 -5.52 6.67
CA ALA A 274 7.32 -4.58 6.13
C ALA A 274 7.96 -3.24 5.71
N ASN A 275 8.83 -2.68 6.56
CA ASN A 275 9.57 -1.44 6.27
C ASN A 275 10.47 -1.58 5.04
N ARG A 276 11.12 -2.75 4.85
CA ARG A 276 11.90 -3.01 3.62
C ARG A 276 11.02 -3.07 2.38
N ALA A 277 9.89 -3.78 2.44
CA ALA A 277 8.96 -3.83 1.31
C ALA A 277 8.40 -2.44 0.95
N LEU A 278 8.11 -1.60 1.94
CA LEU A 278 7.70 -0.21 1.73
C LEU A 278 8.82 0.63 1.10
N ALA A 279 10.07 0.46 1.56
CA ALA A 279 11.23 1.14 0.98
C ALA A 279 11.46 0.72 -0.48
N GLU A 280 11.39 -0.58 -0.80
CA GLU A 280 11.51 -1.09 -2.16
C GLU A 280 10.38 -0.59 -3.07
N ALA A 281 9.13 -0.56 -2.57
CA ALA A 281 8.01 0.01 -3.30
C ALA A 281 8.24 1.49 -3.63
N ARG A 282 8.76 2.26 -2.66
CA ARG A 282 9.12 3.66 -2.84
C ARG A 282 10.21 3.85 -3.90
N GLU A 283 11.29 3.08 -3.85
CA GLU A 283 12.36 3.16 -4.85
C GLU A 283 11.83 2.90 -6.27
N ARG A 284 10.88 1.97 -6.42
CA ARG A 284 10.23 1.67 -7.69
C ARG A 284 9.32 2.79 -8.20
N THR A 285 8.77 3.63 -7.31
CA THR A 285 7.93 4.77 -7.71
C THR A 285 8.70 6.01 -8.17
N GLY A 286 10.04 6.00 -8.11
CA GLY A 286 10.88 7.05 -8.71
C GLY A 286 10.63 8.47 -8.17
N PRO A 287 10.78 9.52 -9.00
CA PRO A 287 10.63 10.92 -8.59
C PRO A 287 9.24 11.27 -8.04
N ILE A 288 8.18 10.63 -8.56
CA ILE A 288 6.81 10.76 -8.06
C ILE A 288 6.73 10.38 -6.58
N GLY A 289 7.47 9.36 -6.16
CA GLY A 289 7.53 8.91 -4.77
C GLY A 289 7.88 10.03 -3.77
N SER A 290 8.60 11.08 -4.19
CA SER A 290 8.92 12.25 -3.36
C SER A 290 7.78 13.28 -3.28
N ILE A 291 7.00 13.44 -4.36
CA ILE A 291 5.82 14.31 -4.40
C ILE A 291 4.66 13.68 -3.61
N LEU A 292 4.51 12.36 -3.72
CA LEU A 292 3.54 11.59 -2.92
C LEU A 292 3.86 11.66 -1.41
N GLN A 293 5.10 11.98 -1.02
CA GLN A 293 5.48 12.09 0.40
C GLN A 293 4.82 13.23 1.14
N GLN A 294 4.59 14.35 0.46
CA GLN A 294 4.03 15.54 1.11
C GLN A 294 2.50 15.43 1.28
N GLY A 295 1.87 14.52 0.54
CA GLY A 295 0.42 14.36 0.51
C GLY A 295 -0.14 13.25 1.39
N LEU A 296 0.72 12.37 1.94
CA LEU A 296 0.28 11.21 2.68
C LEU A 296 -0.09 11.57 4.12
N ARG A 297 -1.28 11.16 4.54
CA ARG A 297 -1.83 11.32 5.89
C ARG A 297 -2.33 9.98 6.36
N CYS A 298 -1.98 9.62 7.58
CA CYS A 298 -2.48 8.42 8.22
C CYS A 298 -3.22 8.81 9.49
N ARG A 299 -4.38 8.21 9.71
CA ARG A 299 -5.13 8.32 10.96
C ARG A 299 -5.74 6.97 11.32
N THR A 300 -6.06 6.80 12.59
CA THR A 300 -6.81 5.65 13.08
C THR A 300 -7.98 6.10 13.93
N THR A 301 -9.03 5.30 13.92
CA THR A 301 -10.16 5.36 14.84
C THR A 301 -10.16 4.09 15.69
N ASP A 302 -11.17 3.89 16.53
CA ASP A 302 -11.38 2.62 17.25
C ASP A 302 -11.76 1.46 16.32
N GLU A 303 -12.10 1.72 15.05
CA GLU A 303 -12.64 0.70 14.14
C GLU A 303 -11.88 0.56 12.83
N GLU A 304 -11.23 1.62 12.36
CA GLU A 304 -10.54 1.62 11.07
C GLU A 304 -9.22 2.41 11.07
N VAL A 305 -8.28 1.91 10.26
CA VAL A 305 -7.11 2.63 9.78
C VAL A 305 -7.49 3.34 8.49
N LEU A 306 -7.14 4.61 8.39
CA LEU A 306 -7.32 5.43 7.19
C LEU A 306 -5.98 5.99 6.72
N VAL A 307 -5.72 5.78 5.44
CA VAL A 307 -4.54 6.27 4.74
C VAL A 307 -5.03 7.11 3.56
N GLU A 308 -4.74 8.39 3.59
CA GLU A 308 -5.14 9.33 2.55
C GLU A 308 -3.90 9.91 1.89
N LEU A 309 -3.84 9.85 0.57
CA LEU A 309 -2.82 10.48 -0.24
C LEU A 309 -3.49 11.59 -1.05
N GLN A 310 -3.14 12.84 -0.74
CA GLN A 310 -3.63 14.03 -1.43
C GLN A 310 -2.45 14.86 -1.92
N VAL A 311 -2.23 14.88 -3.23
CA VAL A 311 -1.27 15.78 -3.88
C VAL A 311 -2.03 16.92 -4.55
N GLY A 312 -1.48 18.13 -4.53
CA GLY A 312 -2.06 19.32 -5.18
C GLY A 312 -2.97 20.15 -4.27
N ALA A 313 -3.48 21.26 -4.82
CA ALA A 313 -4.01 22.37 -4.03
C ALA A 313 -5.45 22.19 -3.50
N ALA A 314 -6.24 21.25 -4.02
CA ALA A 314 -7.62 21.08 -3.59
C ALA A 314 -8.07 19.60 -3.61
N PRO A 315 -8.85 19.15 -2.60
CA PRO A 315 -9.54 17.88 -2.64
C PRO A 315 -10.57 17.86 -3.78
N PRO A 316 -10.98 16.67 -4.25
CA PRO A 316 -12.05 16.55 -5.23
C PRO A 316 -13.35 17.17 -4.72
N ALA A 317 -14.15 17.69 -5.63
CA ALA A 317 -15.44 18.31 -5.30
C ALA A 317 -16.46 17.28 -4.78
N THR A 318 -16.31 16.02 -5.16
CA THR A 318 -17.15 14.90 -4.74
C THR A 318 -16.54 14.19 -3.54
N ALA A 319 -17.37 13.85 -2.55
CA ALA A 319 -16.93 13.09 -1.38
C ALA A 319 -16.64 11.64 -1.75
N ALA A 320 -15.58 11.07 -1.19
CA ALA A 320 -15.24 9.66 -1.40
C ALA A 320 -16.36 8.74 -0.90
N PRO A 321 -16.78 7.74 -1.69
CA PRO A 321 -17.75 6.75 -1.26
C PRO A 321 -17.32 6.06 0.03
N ARG A 322 -18.24 5.92 0.98
CA ARG A 322 -17.97 5.21 2.24
C ARG A 322 -17.68 3.73 1.98
N MET A 323 -16.90 3.12 2.87
CA MET A 323 -16.72 1.67 2.87
C MET A 323 -18.06 1.02 3.29
N THR A 324 -18.50 0.03 2.53
CA THR A 324 -19.76 -0.69 2.77
C THR A 324 -19.57 -1.94 3.63
N SER A 325 -18.33 -2.43 3.75
CA SER A 325 -17.97 -3.68 4.44
C SER A 325 -17.08 -3.47 5.67
N HIS A 326 -16.98 -4.49 6.52
CA HIS A 326 -15.99 -4.54 7.61
C HIS A 326 -14.67 -5.13 7.09
N GLY A 327 -14.23 -4.60 5.95
CA GLY A 327 -13.19 -5.15 5.12
C GLY A 327 -11.99 -4.23 4.97
N ALA A 328 -11.39 -4.26 3.80
CA ALA A 328 -10.49 -3.23 3.31
C ALA A 328 -11.11 -2.54 2.10
N ALA A 329 -10.90 -1.25 1.95
CA ALA A 329 -11.43 -0.46 0.86
C ALA A 329 -10.35 0.45 0.27
N LEU A 330 -10.32 0.53 -1.06
CA LEU A 330 -9.50 1.48 -1.81
C LEU A 330 -10.42 2.37 -2.63
N ARG A 331 -10.17 3.67 -2.57
CA ARG A 331 -10.87 4.70 -3.33
C ARG A 331 -9.83 5.49 -4.11
N ILE A 332 -9.94 5.47 -5.42
CA ILE A 332 -9.03 6.21 -6.32
C ILE A 332 -9.87 7.23 -7.06
N HIS A 333 -9.56 8.50 -6.88
CA HIS A 333 -10.21 9.54 -7.68
C HIS A 333 -9.57 9.60 -9.07
N GLU A 334 -10.35 9.95 -10.11
CA GLU A 334 -9.89 10.03 -11.51
C GLU A 334 -8.70 10.98 -11.70
N SER A 335 -8.58 11.98 -10.83
CA SER A 335 -7.43 12.90 -10.80
C SER A 335 -6.11 12.18 -10.52
N ALA A 336 -6.11 11.12 -9.70
CA ALA A 336 -4.91 10.33 -9.40
C ALA A 336 -4.44 9.52 -10.62
N MET A 337 -5.36 8.90 -11.36
CA MET A 337 -5.00 8.19 -12.60
C MET A 337 -4.56 9.16 -13.69
N THR A 338 -5.26 10.28 -13.85
CA THR A 338 -4.90 11.32 -14.82
C THR A 338 -3.53 11.94 -14.51
N ALA A 339 -3.23 12.17 -13.23
CA ALA A 339 -1.94 12.62 -12.75
C ALA A 339 -0.82 11.63 -13.13
N TRP A 340 -1.02 10.34 -12.84
CA TRP A 340 -0.06 9.29 -13.17
C TRP A 340 0.18 9.19 -14.68
N LEU A 341 -0.88 9.30 -15.50
CA LEU A 341 -0.79 9.27 -16.95
C LEU A 341 -0.07 10.49 -17.52
N SER A 342 -0.23 11.66 -16.89
CA SER A 342 0.46 12.89 -17.33
C SER A 342 1.99 12.79 -17.18
N ASP A 343 2.49 12.00 -16.22
CA ASP A 343 3.93 11.81 -15.99
C ASP A 343 4.59 10.86 -17.01
N THR A 344 3.81 10.16 -17.84
CA THR A 344 4.35 9.21 -18.82
C THR A 344 5.08 9.86 -20.01
N GLY A 345 5.14 11.20 -20.04
CA GLY A 345 5.88 11.99 -21.03
C GLY A 345 5.22 12.03 -22.41
N LEU A 346 3.90 11.81 -22.47
CA LEU A 346 3.12 11.75 -23.72
C LEU A 346 2.76 13.13 -24.28
N ALA A 347 2.87 14.18 -23.49
CA ALA A 347 2.49 15.54 -23.89
C ALA A 347 3.35 16.04 -25.05
N GLY A 348 2.71 16.45 -26.14
CA GLY A 348 3.39 16.96 -27.33
C GLY A 348 4.17 15.90 -28.13
N GLN A 349 4.02 14.60 -27.85
CA GLN A 349 4.65 13.56 -28.66
C GLN A 349 4.02 13.52 -30.05
N GLU A 350 4.87 13.45 -31.06
CA GLU A 350 4.49 13.18 -32.44
C GLU A 350 4.74 11.70 -32.74
N ILE A 351 3.70 11.00 -33.18
CA ILE A 351 3.71 9.56 -33.45
C ILE A 351 3.34 9.36 -34.91
N ALA A 352 4.26 8.82 -35.70
CA ALA A 352 3.92 8.38 -37.05
C ALA A 352 2.87 7.27 -36.94
N ILE A 353 1.83 7.32 -37.78
CA ILE A 353 0.74 6.33 -37.69
C ILE A 353 1.23 4.90 -37.95
N SER A 354 2.31 4.74 -38.73
CA SER A 354 3.01 3.46 -38.91
C SER A 354 3.55 2.87 -37.60
N ASP A 355 3.84 3.72 -36.60
CA ASP A 355 4.49 3.34 -35.35
C ASP A 355 3.48 3.28 -34.18
N LEU A 356 2.21 3.56 -34.45
CA LEU A 356 1.15 3.67 -33.46
C LEU A 356 0.97 2.38 -32.65
N GLU A 357 1.05 1.22 -33.29
CA GLU A 357 0.87 -0.06 -32.59
C GLU A 357 2.02 -0.37 -31.62
N SER A 358 3.26 -0.07 -32.02
CA SER A 358 4.43 -0.19 -31.14
C SER A 358 4.35 0.79 -29.97
N TRP A 359 3.86 2.00 -30.22
CA TRP A 359 3.62 2.99 -29.18
C TRP A 359 2.49 2.56 -28.23
N LEU A 360 1.34 2.10 -28.74
CA LEU A 360 0.22 1.58 -27.95
C LEU A 360 0.62 0.36 -27.12
N ALA A 361 1.42 -0.55 -27.67
CA ALA A 361 1.98 -1.68 -26.93
C ALA A 361 2.91 -1.21 -25.78
N THR A 362 3.71 -0.16 -26.03
CA THR A 362 4.57 0.47 -25.01
C THR A 362 3.73 1.12 -23.92
N VAL A 363 2.67 1.84 -24.27
CA VAL A 363 1.73 2.45 -23.33
C VAL A 363 0.99 1.37 -22.54
N ARG A 364 0.38 0.37 -23.18
CA ARG A 364 -0.28 -0.78 -22.50
C ARG A 364 0.68 -1.49 -21.55
N GLY A 365 1.92 -1.71 -21.96
CA GLY A 365 2.98 -2.30 -21.13
C GLY A 365 3.34 -1.43 -19.92
N ARG A 366 3.43 -0.11 -20.08
CA ARG A 366 3.63 0.86 -18.98
C ARG A 366 2.42 0.94 -18.05
N LEU A 367 1.21 0.75 -18.58
CA LEU A 367 -0.04 0.78 -17.83
C LEU A 367 -0.39 -0.56 -17.15
N GLY A 368 0.37 -1.63 -17.41
CA GLY A 368 0.15 -2.94 -16.81
C GLY A 368 -1.01 -3.74 -17.40
N PHE A 369 -1.65 -3.27 -18.47
CA PHE A 369 -2.71 -4.01 -19.17
C PHE A 369 -2.10 -5.17 -19.97
N ARG A 370 -2.25 -6.41 -19.49
CA ARG A 370 -1.98 -7.61 -20.29
C ARG A 370 -3.23 -7.98 -21.10
N SER A 371 -3.08 -8.19 -22.41
CA SER A 371 -4.03 -9.00 -23.17
C SER A 371 -4.08 -10.40 -22.56
N GLY A 372 -5.28 -10.90 -22.26
CA GLY A 372 -5.47 -12.28 -21.81
C GLY A 372 -5.10 -13.28 -22.92
N PRO A 373 -4.86 -14.56 -22.60
CA PRO A 373 -4.58 -15.60 -23.59
C PRO A 373 -5.87 -16.12 -24.26
N ALA A 374 -6.68 -15.20 -24.80
CA ALA A 374 -7.87 -15.55 -25.57
C ALA A 374 -7.83 -14.81 -26.91
N GLY A 375 -7.24 -15.48 -27.90
CA GLY A 375 -7.29 -15.06 -29.31
C GLY A 375 -6.44 -13.84 -29.61
N ALA A 376 -5.10 -13.98 -29.55
CA ALA A 376 -4.25 -13.12 -30.35
C ALA A 376 -4.65 -13.32 -31.82
N ALA A 377 -5.43 -12.39 -32.37
CA ALA A 377 -5.28 -12.09 -33.79
C ALA A 377 -3.81 -11.73 -33.98
N ASP A 378 -3.18 -12.33 -34.99
CA ASP A 378 -1.80 -12.00 -35.36
C ASP A 378 -1.71 -10.47 -35.54
N PRO A 379 -0.70 -9.76 -35.00
CA PRO A 379 -0.54 -8.33 -35.28
C PRO A 379 -0.49 -8.01 -36.78
N ASP A 380 -0.16 -8.98 -37.63
CA ASP A 380 -0.22 -8.88 -39.09
C ASP A 380 -1.65 -9.00 -39.69
N GLU A 381 -2.67 -9.39 -38.91
CA GLU A 381 -4.08 -9.49 -39.35
C GLU A 381 -4.96 -8.32 -38.89
N ALA A 382 -4.47 -7.41 -38.04
CA ALA A 382 -5.19 -6.19 -37.70
C ALA A 382 -5.19 -5.24 -38.93
N PRO A 383 -6.35 -4.70 -39.37
CA PRO A 383 -6.38 -3.77 -40.49
C PRO A 383 -5.52 -2.54 -40.17
N ALA A 384 -4.55 -2.24 -41.05
CA ALA A 384 -3.69 -1.08 -40.91
C ALA A 384 -4.53 0.19 -40.66
N PHE A 385 -4.04 1.08 -39.79
CA PHE A 385 -4.72 2.35 -39.54
C PHE A 385 -4.91 3.06 -40.89
N GLY A 386 -6.15 3.33 -41.27
CA GLY A 386 -6.60 3.79 -42.58
C GLY A 386 -6.45 5.30 -42.71
N ALA A 387 -5.61 5.88 -41.86
CA ALA A 387 -5.19 7.25 -42.02
C ALA A 387 -4.39 7.36 -43.33
N PRO A 388 -4.42 8.53 -43.99
CA PRO A 388 -3.62 8.76 -45.19
C PRO A 388 -2.16 8.38 -44.93
N ALA A 389 -1.58 7.60 -45.85
CA ALA A 389 -0.23 7.05 -45.71
C ALA A 389 0.75 8.14 -45.25
N GLY A 390 1.41 7.88 -44.11
CA GLY A 390 2.39 8.71 -43.40
C GLY A 390 1.90 10.00 -42.75
N ALA A 391 0.61 10.09 -42.42
CA ALA A 391 0.16 11.07 -41.44
C ALA A 391 0.78 10.83 -40.05
N THR A 392 0.93 11.92 -39.29
CA THR A 392 1.50 11.95 -37.94
C THR A 392 0.42 12.35 -36.94
N LEU A 393 0.27 11.58 -35.87
CA LEU A 393 -0.57 11.93 -34.73
C LEU A 393 0.24 12.81 -33.78
N VAL A 394 -0.31 13.98 -33.46
CA VAL A 394 0.30 14.92 -32.51
C VAL A 394 -0.56 14.94 -31.26
N LEU A 395 -0.01 14.42 -30.15
CA LEU A 395 -0.68 14.46 -28.85
C LEU A 395 -0.71 15.89 -28.32
N ALA A 396 -1.82 16.29 -27.70
CA ALA A 396 -1.93 17.64 -27.16
C ALA A 396 -0.78 17.96 -26.17
N SER A 397 -0.27 19.18 -26.23
CA SER A 397 0.82 19.64 -25.35
C SER A 397 0.38 19.74 -23.88
N GLU A 398 -0.92 19.81 -23.62
CA GLU A 398 -1.50 19.87 -22.28
C GLU A 398 -2.54 18.76 -22.09
N ARG A 399 -2.34 17.93 -21.06
CA ARG A 399 -3.22 16.80 -20.68
C ARG A 399 -3.70 16.01 -21.92
N PRO A 400 -2.78 15.39 -22.67
CA PRO A 400 -3.14 14.60 -23.85
C PRO A 400 -4.04 13.41 -23.52
N LEU A 401 -3.99 12.94 -22.27
CA LEU A 401 -4.74 11.79 -21.80
C LEU A 401 -5.33 12.07 -20.42
N ALA A 402 -6.62 11.77 -20.26
CA ALA A 402 -7.35 11.87 -19.00
C ALA A 402 -8.21 10.63 -18.76
N VAL A 403 -8.46 10.33 -17.49
CA VAL A 403 -9.37 9.25 -17.07
C VAL A 403 -10.63 9.88 -16.48
N ARG A 404 -11.77 9.26 -16.73
CA ARG A 404 -13.02 9.59 -16.05
C ARG A 404 -13.71 8.34 -15.52
N PHE A 405 -14.34 8.47 -14.36
CA PHE A 405 -15.15 7.43 -13.74
C PHE A 405 -16.59 7.92 -13.54
N ASP A 406 -17.53 7.37 -14.27
CA ASP A 406 -18.95 7.73 -14.13
C ASP A 406 -19.88 6.60 -14.59
N ASN A 407 -21.04 6.47 -13.98
CA ASN A 407 -22.08 5.48 -14.35
C ASN A 407 -21.58 4.02 -14.51
N ASP A 408 -20.65 3.59 -13.66
CA ASP A 408 -19.99 2.27 -13.73
C ASP A 408 -19.18 2.04 -15.03
N GLU A 409 -18.80 3.15 -15.69
CA GLU A 409 -17.95 3.20 -16.87
C GLU A 409 -16.58 3.77 -16.54
N PHE A 410 -15.56 3.14 -17.13
CA PHE A 410 -14.20 3.64 -17.19
C PHE A 410 -13.97 4.31 -18.54
N GLN A 411 -13.68 5.61 -18.55
CA GLN A 411 -13.47 6.35 -19.79
C GLN A 411 -12.03 6.87 -19.88
N ILE A 412 -11.38 6.60 -21.00
CA ILE A 412 -10.11 7.21 -21.38
C ILE A 412 -10.42 8.29 -22.42
N VAL A 413 -10.02 9.53 -22.12
CA VAL A 413 -10.17 10.68 -23.01
C VAL A 413 -8.80 11.03 -23.57
N LEU A 414 -8.65 10.93 -24.89
CA LEU A 414 -7.44 11.22 -25.64
C LEU A 414 -7.64 12.48 -26.49
N ARG A 415 -6.65 13.38 -26.48
CA ARG A 415 -6.64 14.61 -27.28
C ARG A 415 -5.50 14.55 -28.29
N VAL A 416 -5.83 14.48 -29.57
CA VAL A 416 -4.86 14.29 -30.67
C VAL A 416 -5.20 15.19 -31.85
N ALA A 417 -4.19 15.70 -32.54
CA ALA A 417 -4.33 16.30 -33.86
C ALA A 417 -3.74 15.36 -34.92
N ILE A 418 -4.28 15.38 -36.13
CA ILE A 418 -3.79 14.57 -37.24
C ILE A 418 -3.12 15.49 -38.27
N ARG A 419 -1.83 15.29 -38.50
CA ARG A 419 -1.05 16.04 -39.50
C ARG A 419 -0.80 15.15 -40.74
N PRO A 420 -1.50 15.37 -41.87
CA PRO A 420 -1.22 14.64 -43.12
C PRO A 420 0.12 15.06 -43.76
N ILE A 421 0.72 14.18 -44.59
CA ILE A 421 1.97 14.49 -45.34
C ILE A 421 1.78 15.68 -46.28
N GLU A 422 0.65 15.70 -46.98
CA GLU A 422 0.26 16.77 -47.90
C GLU A 422 -1.17 17.21 -47.57
N GLY A 423 -1.36 18.51 -47.32
CA GLY A 423 -2.67 19.09 -47.00
C GLY A 423 -2.64 20.03 -45.80
N ALA A 424 -3.80 20.62 -45.50
CA ALA A 424 -3.98 21.42 -44.29
C ALA A 424 -4.05 20.51 -43.05
N GLU A 425 -3.42 20.94 -41.96
CA GLU A 425 -3.47 20.25 -40.67
C GLU A 425 -4.93 20.16 -40.16
N LEU A 426 -5.36 18.97 -39.75
CA LEU A 426 -6.73 18.73 -39.30
C LEU A 426 -6.92 19.29 -37.88
N PRO A 427 -8.12 19.78 -37.53
CA PRO A 427 -8.40 20.28 -36.18
C PRO A 427 -8.18 19.17 -35.14
N GLY A 428 -7.85 19.58 -33.92
CA GLY A 428 -7.71 18.64 -32.79
C GLY A 428 -8.98 17.80 -32.64
N GLN A 429 -8.80 16.50 -32.47
CA GLN A 429 -9.85 15.52 -32.18
C GLN A 429 -9.78 15.09 -30.72
N ARG A 430 -10.97 14.97 -30.14
CA ARG A 430 -11.19 14.33 -28.85
C ARG A 430 -11.75 12.93 -29.08
N ILE A 431 -11.00 11.94 -28.64
CA ILE A 431 -11.34 10.52 -28.72
C ILE A 431 -11.67 10.03 -27.32
N VAL A 432 -12.84 9.44 -27.14
CA VAL A 432 -13.30 8.85 -25.87
C VAL A 432 -13.48 7.36 -26.06
N ILE A 433 -12.71 6.58 -25.31
CA ILE A 433 -12.79 5.12 -25.25
C ILE A 433 -13.40 4.75 -23.91
N ALA A 434 -14.58 4.15 -23.92
CA ALA A 434 -15.30 3.78 -22.71
C ALA A 434 -15.34 2.26 -22.53
N TYR A 435 -15.27 1.80 -21.28
CA TYR A 435 -15.45 0.41 -20.89
C TYR A 435 -16.53 0.32 -19.83
N ALA A 436 -17.54 -0.52 -20.06
CA ALA A 436 -18.47 -0.94 -19.02
C ALA A 436 -17.75 -1.90 -18.07
N CYS A 437 -17.78 -1.59 -16.78
CA CYS A 437 -17.13 -2.38 -15.75
C CYS A 437 -18.14 -3.27 -15.05
N THR A 438 -17.91 -4.59 -15.05
CA THR A 438 -18.79 -5.55 -14.38
C THR A 438 -17.98 -6.48 -13.49
N HIS A 439 -18.51 -6.76 -12.30
CA HIS A 439 -17.91 -7.69 -11.34
C HIS A 439 -18.77 -8.95 -11.28
N GLU A 440 -18.22 -10.07 -11.72
CA GLU A 440 -18.89 -11.38 -11.78
C GLU A 440 -18.05 -12.43 -11.04
N GLY A 441 -18.39 -12.73 -9.80
CA GLY A 441 -17.73 -13.77 -9.01
C GLY A 441 -16.28 -13.44 -8.69
N GLU A 442 -15.32 -14.17 -9.28
CA GLU A 442 -13.88 -13.98 -9.06
C GLU A 442 -13.21 -13.16 -10.18
N GLU A 443 -13.99 -12.57 -11.10
CA GLU A 443 -13.48 -11.81 -12.24
C GLU A 443 -14.11 -10.42 -12.32
N VAL A 444 -13.28 -9.44 -12.67
CA VAL A 444 -13.73 -8.13 -13.14
C VAL A 444 -13.57 -8.09 -14.64
N ARG A 445 -14.67 -7.82 -15.36
CA ARG A 445 -14.74 -7.75 -16.81
C ARG A 445 -14.95 -6.32 -17.26
N LEU A 446 -14.02 -5.84 -18.08
CA LEU A 446 -14.11 -4.57 -18.78
C LEU A 446 -14.57 -4.84 -20.21
N ARG A 447 -15.81 -4.49 -20.53
CA ARG A 447 -16.36 -4.64 -21.87
C ARG A 447 -16.29 -3.30 -22.60
N PRO A 448 -15.67 -3.22 -23.78
CA PRO A 448 -15.62 -1.97 -24.54
C PRO A 448 -17.03 -1.52 -24.94
N LEU A 449 -17.26 -0.22 -24.86
CA LEU A 449 -18.43 0.49 -25.36
C LEU A 449 -18.07 1.21 -26.67
N PRO A 450 -19.06 1.62 -27.48
CA PRO A 450 -18.81 2.38 -28.70
C PRO A 450 -17.92 3.61 -28.43
N ALA A 451 -16.89 3.79 -29.25
CA ALA A 451 -15.96 4.90 -29.10
C ALA A 451 -16.60 6.19 -29.64
N SER A 452 -16.37 7.30 -28.96
CA SER A 452 -16.81 8.62 -29.44
C SER A 452 -15.60 9.38 -29.96
N VAL A 453 -15.69 9.86 -31.20
CA VAL A 453 -14.71 10.76 -31.82
C VAL A 453 -15.44 12.05 -32.16
N SER A 454 -14.88 13.18 -31.76
CA SER A 454 -15.44 14.50 -32.03
C SER A 454 -14.31 15.51 -32.23
N ALA A 455 -14.42 16.38 -33.24
CA ALA A 455 -13.53 17.54 -33.37
C ALA A 455 -13.69 18.51 -32.18
N GLU A 456 -12.57 19.05 -31.67
CA GLU A 456 -12.56 20.07 -30.61
C GLU A 456 -13.02 21.45 -31.11
N ALA A 457 -12.93 21.69 -32.42
CA ALA A 457 -13.45 22.88 -33.08
C ALA A 457 -14.59 22.52 -34.05
N PRO A 458 -15.66 23.34 -34.16
CA PRO A 458 -16.72 23.11 -35.13
C PRO A 458 -16.17 23.24 -36.56
N GLY A 459 -16.13 22.12 -37.29
CA GLY A 459 -15.69 22.08 -38.70
C GLY A 459 -16.52 21.09 -39.50
N GLY A 460 -16.80 21.42 -40.76
CA GLY A 460 -17.83 20.80 -41.61
C GLY A 460 -17.60 19.34 -42.04
N LEU A 461 -18.44 18.88 -42.99
CA LEU A 461 -18.65 17.50 -43.49
C LEU A 461 -17.43 16.56 -43.64
N ILE A 462 -16.21 17.09 -43.82
CA ILE A 462 -14.97 16.30 -43.91
C ILE A 462 -14.59 15.67 -42.56
N ASN A 463 -14.94 16.33 -41.46
CA ASN A 463 -14.69 15.83 -40.11
C ASN A 463 -15.54 14.58 -39.81
N ASP A 464 -16.80 14.52 -40.26
CA ASP A 464 -17.70 13.40 -39.96
C ASP A 464 -17.22 12.07 -40.56
N ALA A 465 -16.68 12.10 -41.79
CA ALA A 465 -16.17 10.90 -42.46
C ALA A 465 -14.88 10.40 -41.81
N LEU A 466 -14.00 11.31 -41.40
CA LEU A 466 -12.77 10.99 -40.68
C LEU A 466 -13.08 10.45 -39.28
N ASP A 467 -14.02 11.07 -38.57
CA ASP A 467 -14.46 10.65 -37.24
C ASP A 467 -15.06 9.24 -37.27
N THR A 468 -15.80 8.90 -38.32
CA THR A 468 -16.35 7.55 -38.54
C THR A 468 -15.24 6.53 -38.81
N LEU A 469 -14.27 6.86 -39.67
CA LEU A 469 -13.14 5.98 -39.96
C LEU A 469 -12.27 5.72 -38.72
N VAL A 470 -11.92 6.77 -37.98
CA VAL A 470 -11.13 6.66 -36.74
C VAL A 470 -11.88 5.85 -35.69
N ARG A 471 -13.20 6.05 -35.56
CA ARG A 471 -14.05 5.25 -34.67
C ARG A 471 -14.03 3.77 -35.02
N ASP A 472 -14.33 3.41 -36.27
CA ASP A 472 -14.40 2.02 -36.72
C ASP A 472 -13.07 1.29 -36.47
N GLN A 473 -11.95 1.97 -36.66
CA GLN A 473 -10.61 1.41 -36.45
C GLN A 473 -10.18 1.26 -35.00
N ILE A 474 -10.70 2.11 -34.12
CA ILE A 474 -10.51 1.97 -32.68
C ILE A 474 -11.39 0.80 -32.22
N GLU A 475 -12.68 0.81 -32.55
CA GLU A 475 -13.64 -0.22 -32.15
C GLU A 475 -13.23 -1.62 -32.59
N SER A 476 -12.68 -1.78 -33.81
CA SER A 476 -12.20 -3.07 -34.30
C SER A 476 -11.01 -3.65 -33.51
N ARG A 477 -10.35 -2.84 -32.68
CA ARG A 477 -9.17 -3.21 -31.88
C ARG A 477 -9.45 -3.26 -30.37
N LEU A 478 -10.66 -2.89 -29.93
CA LEU A 478 -11.01 -2.92 -28.52
C LEU A 478 -11.37 -4.36 -28.11
N GLU A 479 -10.55 -4.93 -27.24
CA GLU A 479 -10.79 -6.26 -26.68
C GLU A 479 -11.35 -6.17 -25.25
N PRO A 480 -12.23 -7.09 -24.86
CA PRO A 480 -12.61 -7.26 -23.46
C PRO A 480 -11.39 -7.60 -22.60
N VAL A 481 -11.26 -6.93 -21.44
CA VAL A 481 -10.19 -7.21 -20.47
C VAL A 481 -10.78 -7.93 -19.27
N VAL A 482 -10.14 -9.03 -18.86
CA VAL A 482 -10.51 -9.79 -17.66
C VAL A 482 -9.42 -9.64 -16.62
N LEU A 483 -9.79 -9.18 -15.43
CA LEU A 483 -8.90 -8.98 -14.29
C LEU A 483 -9.33 -9.92 -13.15
N PRO A 484 -8.39 -10.50 -12.40
CA PRO A 484 -8.73 -11.29 -11.23
C PRO A 484 -9.34 -10.39 -10.14
N ALA A 485 -10.48 -10.79 -9.59
CA ALA A 485 -11.15 -10.12 -8.48
C ALA A 485 -10.67 -10.64 -7.12
N SER A 486 -9.55 -11.39 -7.07
CA SER A 486 -8.99 -11.90 -5.83
C SER A 486 -7.50 -11.59 -5.70
N LEU A 487 -7.08 -11.25 -4.48
CA LEU A 487 -5.68 -11.01 -4.13
C LEU A 487 -5.24 -12.06 -3.11
N SER A 488 -4.06 -12.66 -3.32
CA SER A 488 -3.45 -13.51 -2.30
C SER A 488 -2.61 -12.63 -1.38
N ALA A 489 -2.99 -12.58 -0.11
CA ALA A 489 -2.18 -11.99 0.95
C ALA A 489 -1.67 -13.11 1.85
N PRO A 490 -0.42 -13.06 2.34
CA PRO A 490 -0.04 -13.99 3.38
C PRO A 490 -0.89 -13.67 4.64
N GLY A 491 -1.08 -14.63 5.53
CA GLY A 491 -1.89 -14.51 6.75
C GLY A 491 -1.37 -15.45 7.85
N ALA A 492 -1.86 -15.30 9.09
CA ALA A 492 -1.35 -16.05 10.24
C ALA A 492 -1.43 -17.58 10.09
N GLN A 493 -2.39 -18.09 9.30
CA GLN A 493 -2.57 -19.54 9.08
C GLN A 493 -2.08 -20.04 7.71
N GLY A 494 -1.55 -19.17 6.84
CA GLY A 494 -1.17 -19.51 5.47
C GLY A 494 -1.44 -18.37 4.50
N GLU A 495 -1.56 -18.64 3.20
CA GLU A 495 -2.09 -17.66 2.25
C GLU A 495 -3.60 -17.47 2.48
N ALA A 496 -4.00 -16.23 2.72
CA ALA A 496 -5.38 -15.82 2.82
C ALA A 496 -5.78 -15.14 1.51
N ARG A 497 -6.88 -15.61 0.93
CA ARG A 497 -7.41 -15.09 -0.33
C ARG A 497 -8.43 -14.00 -0.02
N LEU A 498 -8.13 -12.79 -0.47
CA LEU A 498 -9.02 -11.64 -0.43
C LEU A 498 -9.90 -11.69 -1.68
N SER A 499 -11.21 -11.69 -1.51
CA SER A 499 -12.16 -11.53 -2.61
C SER A 499 -12.66 -10.10 -2.66
N LEU A 500 -12.74 -9.52 -3.86
CA LEU A 500 -13.42 -8.27 -4.10
C LEU A 500 -14.91 -8.49 -3.82
N ALA A 501 -15.46 -7.76 -2.86
CA ALA A 501 -16.88 -7.77 -2.51
C ALA A 501 -17.65 -6.69 -3.28
N GLY A 502 -16.99 -5.57 -3.58
CA GLY A 502 -17.61 -4.42 -4.23
C GLY A 502 -16.69 -3.72 -5.22
N LEU A 503 -17.28 -3.29 -6.33
CA LEU A 503 -16.66 -2.49 -7.38
C LEU A 503 -17.66 -1.45 -7.87
N SER A 504 -17.30 -0.18 -7.90
CA SER A 504 -18.14 0.87 -8.50
C SER A 504 -17.30 2.01 -9.06
N LEU A 505 -17.74 2.58 -10.18
CA LEU A 505 -17.10 3.73 -10.82
C LEU A 505 -18.13 4.87 -10.91
N ARG A 506 -18.14 5.77 -9.93
CA ARG A 506 -19.18 6.82 -9.81
C ARG A 506 -18.61 8.12 -9.27
N ASP A 507 -19.14 9.24 -9.73
CA ASP A 507 -18.81 10.57 -9.22
C ASP A 507 -17.29 10.89 -9.23
N GLY A 508 -16.56 10.36 -10.22
CA GLY A 508 -15.10 10.51 -10.34
C GLY A 508 -14.30 9.56 -9.43
N TRP A 509 -14.93 8.56 -8.81
CA TRP A 509 -14.28 7.60 -7.92
C TRP A 509 -14.36 6.16 -8.43
N LEU A 510 -13.21 5.51 -8.52
CA LEU A 510 -13.08 4.06 -8.53
C LEU A 510 -13.07 3.55 -7.08
N SER A 511 -14.05 2.73 -6.74
CA SER A 511 -14.20 2.13 -5.42
C SER A 511 -14.03 0.62 -5.49
N LEU A 512 -13.13 0.09 -4.67
CA LEU A 512 -12.83 -1.32 -4.52
C LEU A 512 -12.99 -1.70 -3.05
N ASP A 513 -13.79 -2.73 -2.76
CA ASP A 513 -14.03 -3.25 -1.41
C ASP A 513 -13.65 -4.73 -1.37
N TRP A 514 -12.86 -5.16 -0.38
CA TRP A 514 -12.44 -6.54 -0.17
C TRP A 514 -12.84 -7.05 1.21
N GLU A 515 -13.08 -8.36 1.32
CA GLU A 515 -13.47 -9.03 2.58
C GLU A 515 -12.58 -10.19 3.00
#